data_AF-A0AAV1UR69-F1
#
_entry.id   AF-A0AAV1UR69-F1
#
_cell.length_a   1.000
_cell.length_b   1.000
_cell.length_c   1.000
_cell.angle_alpha   90.00
_cell.angle_beta   90.00
_cell.angle_gamma   90.00
#
_symmetry.space_group_name_H-M   'P 1'
#
loop_
_entity.id
_entity.type
_entity.pdbx_description
1 polymer ?
#
loop_
_entity_poly.entity_id
_entity_poly.type
_entity_poly.pdbx_seq_one_letter_code
_entity_poly.pdbx_strand_id
1 'polypeptide(L)'
;MEACAMPPGKKAVGCKWVFKTKRDPSEEIIKFKARLVAKGFTQRPGIDYNETFSPVARKESLNTVLAIAAAEDLEAENVDVDTAFLYGEVNEEIYMDQPDGFEGEGSPKKKCLLQKALYGMKQAARQWNNKLSQHLDDQRFKSSAATRVCSFE
;
A
#
# COMPACT_ATOMS: atom_id res chain seq x y z
N MET A 1 10.93 5.30 6.30
CA MET A 1 10.47 6.38 7.20
C MET A 1 11.67 6.86 7.97
N GLU A 2 11.76 8.16 8.23
CA GLU A 2 12.93 8.79 8.83
C GLU A 2 12.54 9.60 10.06
N ALA A 3 13.26 9.44 11.17
CA ALA A 3 12.99 10.18 12.39
C ALA A 3 13.46 11.64 12.25
N CYS A 4 12.55 12.59 12.47
CA CYS A 4 12.79 14.01 12.25
C CYS A 4 12.14 14.87 13.35
N ALA A 5 12.60 16.13 13.44
CA ALA A 5 11.91 17.15 14.21
C ALA A 5 10.66 17.62 13.45
N MET A 6 9.61 17.97 14.19
CA MET A 6 8.38 18.46 13.57
C MET A 6 8.56 19.91 13.12
N PRO A 7 8.34 20.25 11.83
CA PRO A 7 8.36 21.65 11.41
C PRO A 7 7.18 22.44 12.02
N PRO A 8 7.36 23.74 12.29
CA PRO A 8 6.30 24.60 12.82
C PRO A 8 5.04 24.60 11.92
N GLY A 9 3.86 24.55 12.53
CA GLY A 9 2.57 24.68 11.82
C GLY A 9 2.07 23.43 11.09
N LYS A 10 2.86 22.36 10.98
CA LYS A 10 2.41 21.06 10.44
C LYS A 10 1.78 20.21 11.54
N LYS A 11 0.92 19.26 11.15
CA LYS A 11 0.30 18.27 12.04
C LYS A 11 0.73 16.87 11.63
N ALA A 12 1.08 16.04 12.61
CA ALA A 12 1.43 14.65 12.35
C ALA A 12 0.17 13.79 12.27
N VAL A 13 0.20 12.79 11.39
CA VAL A 13 -0.79 11.72 11.30
C VAL A 13 -0.49 10.72 12.40
N GLY A 14 -1.49 10.36 13.20
CA GLY A 14 -1.28 9.34 14.22
C GLY A 14 -1.08 7.95 13.60
N CYS A 15 -0.52 7.02 14.36
CA CYS A 15 -0.41 5.62 13.94
C CYS A 15 -0.91 4.68 15.05
N LYS A 16 -1.04 3.40 14.73
CA LYS A 16 -1.27 2.33 15.70
C LYS A 16 -0.70 1.01 15.21
N TRP A 17 -0.30 0.17 16.16
CA TRP A 17 -0.02 -1.23 15.88
C TRP A 17 -1.32 -2.05 15.82
N VAL A 18 -1.39 -2.94 14.83
CA VAL A 18 -2.44 -3.95 14.71
C VAL A 18 -1.79 -5.32 14.76
N PHE A 19 -2.11 -6.08 15.80
CA PHE A 19 -1.61 -7.43 16.02
C PHE A 19 -2.65 -8.47 15.59
N LYS A 20 -2.19 -9.56 14.97
CA LYS A 20 -3.03 -10.70 14.60
C LYS A 20 -2.25 -11.99 14.77
N THR A 21 -2.77 -12.90 15.57
CA THR A 21 -2.31 -14.29 15.63
C THR A 21 -2.99 -15.07 14.51
N LYS A 22 -2.21 -15.77 13.69
CA LYS A 22 -2.71 -16.74 12.72
C LYS A 22 -2.63 -18.13 13.35
N ARG A 23 -3.71 -18.88 13.23
CA ARG A 23 -3.82 -20.29 13.62
C ARG A 23 -4.15 -21.14 12.39
N ASP A 24 -3.77 -22.41 12.43
CA ASP A 24 -4.17 -23.41 11.44
C ASP A 24 -5.55 -24.01 11.78
N PRO A 25 -6.09 -24.94 10.96
CA PRO A 25 -7.36 -25.61 11.27
C PRO A 25 -7.35 -26.46 12.54
N SER A 26 -6.17 -26.78 13.08
CA SER A 26 -5.97 -27.52 14.33
C SER A 26 -5.84 -26.59 15.54
N GLU A 27 -6.09 -25.28 15.37
CA GLU A 27 -5.95 -24.21 16.37
C GLU A 27 -4.52 -23.93 16.85
N GLU A 28 -3.50 -24.51 16.20
CA GLU A 28 -2.11 -24.28 16.54
C GLU A 28 -1.60 -22.94 15.99
N ILE A 29 -0.78 -22.24 16.77
CA ILE A 29 -0.28 -20.92 16.38
C ILE A 29 0.81 -21.07 15.31
N ILE A 30 0.50 -20.62 14.09
CA ILE A 30 1.44 -20.66 12.96
C ILE A 30 2.24 -19.36 12.80
N LYS A 31 1.68 -18.19 13.20
CA LYS A 31 2.35 -16.90 12.98
C LYS A 31 1.77 -15.78 13.84
N PHE A 32 2.63 -14.94 14.40
CA PHE A 32 2.26 -13.63 14.91
C PHE A 32 2.50 -12.56 13.83
N LYS A 33 1.48 -11.75 13.53
CA LYS A 33 1.57 -10.62 12.59
C LYS A 33 1.43 -9.31 13.36
N ALA A 34 2.33 -8.37 13.12
CA ALA A 34 2.21 -6.98 13.53
C ALA A 34 2.17 -6.10 12.28
N ARG A 35 1.27 -5.12 12.25
CA ARG A 35 1.20 -4.12 11.18
C ARG A 35 1.13 -2.73 11.77
N LEU A 36 1.97 -1.84 11.27
CA LEU A 36 1.85 -0.43 11.55
C LEU A 36 0.83 0.18 10.59
N VAL A 37 -0.18 0.84 11.15
CA VAL A 37 -1.29 1.42 10.38
C VAL A 37 -1.36 2.91 10.69
N ALA A 38 -1.33 3.73 9.65
CA ALA A 38 -1.58 5.16 9.75
C ALA A 38 -3.07 5.40 10.04
N LYS A 39 -3.37 6.37 10.91
CA LYS A 39 -4.73 6.82 11.20
C LYS A 39 -5.19 7.77 10.09
N GLY A 40 -5.32 7.29 8.84
CA GLY A 40 -5.60 8.17 7.70
C GLY A 40 -6.96 8.87 7.73
N PHE A 41 -7.84 8.57 8.68
CA PHE A 41 -9.00 9.41 8.97
C PHE A 41 -8.63 10.80 9.53
N THR A 42 -7.39 10.98 10.01
CA THR A 42 -6.86 12.30 10.43
C THR A 42 -6.21 13.08 9.29
N GLN A 43 -6.05 12.47 8.11
CA GLN A 43 -5.49 13.15 6.94
C GLN A 43 -6.52 14.12 6.32
N ARG A 44 -6.03 15.24 5.82
CA ARG A 44 -6.82 16.32 5.21
C ARG A 44 -6.54 16.44 3.71
N PRO A 45 -7.58 16.49 2.86
CA PRO A 45 -7.43 16.78 1.44
C PRO A 45 -6.72 18.13 1.23
N GLY A 46 -5.86 18.22 0.21
CA GLY A 46 -5.10 19.42 -0.13
C GLY A 46 -3.95 19.75 0.82
N ILE A 47 -3.76 18.95 1.89
CA ILE A 47 -2.64 19.09 2.83
C ILE A 47 -1.84 17.79 2.88
N ASP A 48 -2.50 16.68 3.22
CA ASP A 48 -1.86 15.38 3.42
C ASP A 48 -2.02 14.44 2.21
N TYR A 49 -2.92 14.78 1.28
CA TYR A 49 -3.09 14.11 0.01
C TYR A 49 -3.89 14.98 -0.97
N ASN A 50 -3.66 14.81 -2.27
CA ASN A 50 -4.42 15.48 -3.32
C ASN A 50 -5.38 14.52 -4.03
N GLU A 51 -4.92 13.31 -4.34
CA GLU A 51 -5.71 12.29 -5.05
C GLU A 51 -5.67 10.96 -4.31
N THR A 52 -6.81 10.26 -4.30
CA THR A 52 -6.95 8.94 -3.65
C THR A 52 -7.43 7.87 -4.60
N PHE A 53 -7.92 8.23 -5.79
CA PHE A 53 -8.49 7.30 -6.74
C PHE A 53 -7.44 6.28 -7.20
N SER A 54 -7.80 5.00 -7.10
CA SER A 54 -7.05 3.89 -7.65
C SER A 54 -8.01 3.06 -8.49
N PRO A 55 -7.63 2.65 -9.71
CA PRO A 55 -8.44 1.73 -10.49
C PRO A 55 -8.57 0.40 -9.75
N VAL A 56 -9.73 -0.25 -9.92
CA VAL A 56 -10.00 -1.60 -9.43
C VAL A 56 -10.40 -2.45 -10.64
N ALA A 57 -9.81 -3.63 -10.76
CA ALA A 57 -10.15 -4.56 -11.83
C ALA A 57 -11.63 -4.95 -11.75
N ARG A 58 -12.32 -4.88 -12.89
CA ARG A 58 -13.71 -5.33 -13.00
C ARG A 58 -13.77 -6.85 -13.15
N LYS A 59 -14.76 -7.48 -12.51
CA LYS A 59 -14.93 -8.93 -12.57
C LYS A 59 -15.22 -9.40 -14.00
N GLU A 60 -16.01 -8.64 -14.74
CA GLU A 60 -16.36 -8.92 -16.13
C GLU A 60 -15.10 -9.00 -16.99
N SER A 61 -14.21 -8.02 -16.88
CA SER A 61 -12.95 -8.01 -17.61
C SER A 61 -12.01 -9.16 -17.22
N LEU A 62 -11.91 -9.46 -15.92
CA LEU A 62 -11.11 -10.60 -15.46
C LEU A 62 -11.64 -11.91 -16.07
N ASN A 63 -12.95 -12.11 -16.04
CA ASN A 63 -13.59 -13.27 -16.64
C ASN A 63 -13.38 -13.32 -18.16
N THR A 64 -13.43 -12.19 -18.86
CA THR A 64 -13.14 -12.13 -20.31
C THR A 64 -11.72 -12.57 -20.61
N VAL A 65 -10.72 -12.07 -19.86
CA VAL A 65 -9.32 -12.46 -20.05
C VAL A 65 -9.12 -13.95 -19.77
N LEU A 66 -9.72 -14.48 -18.71
CA LEU A 66 -9.66 -15.91 -18.40
C LEU A 66 -10.37 -16.79 -19.44
N ALA A 67 -11.49 -16.31 -20.00
CA ALA A 67 -12.20 -17.02 -21.06
C ALA A 67 -11.39 -17.08 -22.35
N ILE A 68 -10.70 -15.99 -22.72
CA ILE A 68 -9.76 -15.97 -23.85
C ILE A 68 -8.61 -16.93 -23.58
N ALA A 69 -7.99 -16.87 -22.39
CA ALA A 69 -6.91 -17.78 -22.04
C ALA A 69 -7.34 -19.25 -22.16
N ALA A 70 -8.53 -19.60 -21.67
CA ALA A 70 -9.07 -20.96 -21.79
C ALA A 70 -9.39 -21.37 -23.25
N ALA A 71 -9.87 -20.44 -24.07
CA ALA A 71 -10.20 -20.71 -25.48
C ALA A 71 -8.96 -20.90 -26.35
N GLU A 72 -7.88 -20.17 -26.04
CA GLU A 72 -6.61 -20.18 -26.78
C GLU A 72 -5.55 -21.09 -26.14
N ASP A 73 -5.92 -21.90 -25.14
CA ASP A 73 -5.03 -22.80 -24.39
C ASP A 73 -3.78 -22.10 -23.81
N LEU A 74 -3.98 -20.90 -23.24
CA LEU A 74 -2.93 -20.09 -22.62
C LEU A 74 -2.83 -20.36 -21.11
N GLU A 75 -1.61 -20.27 -20.60
CA GLU A 75 -1.34 -20.34 -19.16
C GLU A 75 -1.65 -19.02 -18.47
N ALA A 76 -2.27 -19.08 -17.29
CA ALA A 76 -2.59 -17.93 -16.46
C ALA A 76 -1.95 -18.05 -15.07
N GLU A 77 -1.12 -17.07 -14.71
CA GLU A 77 -0.49 -16.99 -13.40
C GLU A 77 -1.12 -15.89 -12.53
N ASN A 78 -1.23 -16.15 -11.24
CA ASN A 78 -1.71 -15.18 -10.26
C ASN A 78 -0.64 -14.92 -9.21
N VAL A 79 -0.37 -13.65 -8.93
CA VAL A 79 0.66 -13.23 -7.97
C VAL A 79 0.01 -12.47 -6.82
N ASP A 80 0.20 -12.96 -5.59
CA ASP A 80 -0.17 -12.24 -4.37
C ASP A 80 1.04 -11.49 -3.81
N VAL A 81 1.00 -10.16 -3.88
CA VAL A 81 2.11 -9.31 -3.44
C VAL A 81 1.99 -9.00 -1.95
N ASP A 82 2.87 -9.61 -1.16
CA ASP A 82 2.97 -9.33 0.26
C ASP A 82 3.34 -7.87 0.52
N THR A 83 2.60 -7.21 1.43
CA THR A 83 2.85 -5.82 1.85
C THR A 83 2.83 -4.78 0.72
N ALA A 84 2.05 -5.02 -0.34
CA ALA A 84 1.92 -4.19 -1.54
C ALA A 84 2.02 -2.65 -1.30
N PHE A 85 1.32 -2.11 -0.32
CA PHE A 85 1.32 -0.66 -0.05
C PHE A 85 2.71 -0.10 0.32
N LEU A 86 3.58 -0.88 0.96
CA LEU A 86 4.92 -0.44 1.35
C LEU A 86 5.86 -0.22 0.16
N TYR A 87 5.52 -0.75 -1.03
CA TYR A 87 6.27 -0.48 -2.24
C TYR A 87 5.91 0.88 -2.86
N GLY A 88 4.69 1.37 -2.62
CA GLY A 88 4.21 2.67 -3.08
C GLY A 88 4.99 3.80 -2.43
N GLU A 89 5.46 4.75 -3.25
CA GLU A 89 6.17 5.93 -2.79
C GLU A 89 5.18 7.04 -2.40
N VAL A 90 5.51 7.76 -1.34
CA VAL A 90 4.71 8.91 -0.89
C VAL A 90 5.46 10.16 -1.33
N ASN A 91 4.86 10.89 -2.27
CA ASN A 91 5.43 12.12 -2.80
C ASN A 91 5.07 13.34 -1.94
N GLU A 92 4.01 13.22 -1.14
CA GLU A 92 3.59 14.27 -0.22
C GLU A 92 4.45 14.28 1.07
N GLU A 93 4.71 15.46 1.61
CA GLU A 93 5.44 15.60 2.87
C GLU A 93 4.53 15.30 4.07
N ILE A 94 4.43 14.01 4.44
CA ILE A 94 3.55 13.53 5.51
C ILE A 94 4.38 13.12 6.72
N TYR A 95 4.12 13.82 7.81
CA TYR A 95 4.67 13.48 9.12
C TYR A 95 3.72 12.54 9.85
N MET A 96 4.27 11.55 10.54
CA MET A 96 3.54 10.60 11.36
C MET A 96 4.08 10.63 12.78
N ASP A 97 3.23 10.35 13.76
CA ASP A 97 3.69 10.07 15.11
C ASP A 97 4.63 8.86 15.10
N GLN A 98 5.71 8.95 15.88
CA GLN A 98 6.61 7.82 16.08
C GLN A 98 5.81 6.66 16.69
N PRO A 99 5.91 5.44 16.15
CA PRO A 99 5.20 4.28 16.68
C PRO A 99 5.62 3.96 18.10
N ASP A 100 4.68 3.48 18.90
CA ASP A 100 4.97 3.00 20.25
C ASP A 100 6.06 1.90 20.20
N GLY A 101 7.02 1.98 21.12
CA GLY A 101 8.17 1.08 21.20
C GLY A 101 9.40 1.50 20.38
N PHE A 102 9.34 2.61 19.64
CA PHE A 102 10.48 3.16 18.89
C PHE A 102 11.15 4.37 19.57
N GLU A 103 10.73 4.70 20.78
CA GLU A 103 11.28 5.80 21.59
C GLU A 103 12.65 5.37 22.15
N GLY A 104 13.71 6.13 21.87
CA GLY A 104 15.03 5.88 22.48
C GLY A 104 15.04 6.36 23.93
N GLU A 105 15.81 5.68 24.81
CA GLU A 105 15.96 6.10 26.20
C GLU A 105 16.35 7.59 26.29
N GLY A 106 15.56 8.38 27.02
CA GLY A 106 15.78 9.81 27.22
C GLY A 106 15.55 10.71 26.00
N SER A 107 15.10 10.17 24.87
CA SER A 107 14.84 10.97 23.66
C SER A 107 13.40 11.51 23.63
N PRO A 108 13.17 12.79 23.31
CA PRO A 108 11.83 13.31 23.10
C PRO A 108 11.16 12.57 21.92
N LYS A 109 9.84 12.31 22.00
CA LYS A 109 9.07 11.66 20.93
C LYS A 109 9.28 12.42 19.62
N LYS A 110 10.12 11.87 18.73
CA LYS A 110 10.35 12.42 17.40
C LYS A 110 9.11 12.17 16.54
N LYS A 111 9.06 12.81 15.37
CA LYS A 111 8.08 12.47 14.33
C LYS A 111 8.80 11.68 13.26
N CYS A 112 8.02 11.06 12.38
CA CYS A 112 8.55 10.29 11.28
C CYS A 112 8.07 10.86 9.96
N LEU A 113 8.99 11.22 9.08
CA LEU A 113 8.65 11.54 7.70
C LEU A 113 8.39 10.23 6.95
N LEU A 114 7.22 10.12 6.33
CA LEU A 114 6.84 8.94 5.57
C LEU A 114 7.41 9.03 4.15
N GLN A 115 8.15 8.00 3.75
CA GLN A 115 8.73 7.85 2.41
C GLN A 115 7.94 6.83 1.56
N LYS A 116 7.25 5.91 2.24
CA LYS A 116 6.48 4.82 1.64
C LYS A 116 5.07 4.83 2.19
N ALA A 117 4.12 4.37 1.38
CA ALA A 117 2.73 4.34 1.76
C ALA A 117 2.48 3.27 2.82
N LEU A 118 1.68 3.61 3.82
CA LEU A 118 1.29 2.72 4.91
C LEU A 118 -0.19 2.34 4.77
N TYR A 119 -0.53 1.19 5.35
CA TYR A 119 -1.93 0.82 5.56
C TYR A 119 -2.68 1.95 6.30
N GLY A 120 -3.93 2.18 5.90
CA GLY A 120 -4.78 3.18 6.51
C GLY A 120 -4.61 4.60 5.97
N MET A 121 -3.58 4.88 5.15
CA MET A 121 -3.48 6.16 4.44
C MET A 121 -4.52 6.24 3.31
N LYS A 122 -5.03 7.44 3.04
CA LYS A 122 -6.08 7.69 2.04
C LYS A 122 -5.63 7.39 0.61
N GLN A 123 -4.36 7.65 0.28
CA GLN A 123 -3.79 7.49 -1.05
C GLN A 123 -2.99 6.19 -1.24
N ALA A 124 -2.93 5.30 -0.24
CA ALA A 124 -2.05 4.13 -0.29
C ALA A 124 -2.31 3.21 -1.50
N ALA A 125 -3.58 2.96 -1.83
CA ALA A 125 -3.96 2.15 -2.98
C ALA A 125 -3.47 2.77 -4.30
N ARG A 126 -3.62 4.09 -4.46
CA ARG A 126 -3.15 4.83 -5.64
C ARG A 126 -1.64 4.75 -5.77
N GLN A 127 -0.88 4.96 -4.68
CA GLN A 127 0.58 4.89 -4.73
C GLN A 127 1.08 3.48 -5.07
N TRP A 128 0.41 2.44 -4.57
CA TRP A 128 0.68 1.07 -4.99
C TRP A 128 0.39 0.86 -6.48
N ASN A 129 -0.79 1.28 -6.96
CA ASN A 129 -1.15 1.12 -8.36
C ASN A 129 -0.15 1.81 -9.30
N ASN A 130 0.29 3.03 -8.95
CA ASN A 130 1.30 3.76 -9.73
C ASN A 130 2.62 2.98 -9.78
N LYS A 131 3.08 2.46 -8.64
CA LYS A 131 4.31 1.67 -8.58
C LYS A 131 4.21 0.38 -9.40
N LEU A 132 3.08 -0.32 -9.30
CA LEU A 132 2.83 -1.53 -10.07
C LEU A 132 2.76 -1.24 -11.57
N SER A 133 2.05 -0.19 -11.98
CA SER A 133 1.91 0.19 -13.39
C SER A 133 3.28 0.53 -13.98
N GLN A 134 4.08 1.34 -13.29
CA GLN A 134 5.44 1.66 -13.71
C GLN A 134 6.30 0.40 -13.86
N HIS A 135 6.25 -0.51 -12.88
CA HIS A 135 7.01 -1.75 -12.94
C HIS A 135 6.61 -2.63 -14.12
N LEU A 136 5.30 -2.74 -14.41
CA LEU A 136 4.80 -3.52 -15.53
C LEU A 136 5.19 -2.88 -16.88
N ASP A 137 5.12 -1.55 -17.00
CA ASP A 137 5.58 -0.82 -18.17
C ASP A 137 7.09 -1.06 -18.42
N ASP A 138 7.91 -1.04 -17.36
CA ASP A 138 9.35 -1.35 -17.44
C ASP A 138 9.61 -2.79 -17.93
N GLN A 139 8.71 -3.73 -17.58
CA GLN A 139 8.73 -5.12 -18.06
C GLN A 139 8.07 -5.29 -19.45
N ARG A 140 7.73 -4.19 -20.13
CA ARG A 140 7.11 -4.14 -21.47
C ARG A 140 5.69 -4.69 -21.56
N PHE A 141 5.00 -4.81 -20.44
CA PHE A 141 3.57 -5.06 -20.48
C PHE A 141 2.82 -3.83 -20.96
N LYS A 142 1.70 -4.03 -21.67
CA LYS A 142 0.83 -2.94 -22.08
C LYS A 142 -0.50 -3.00 -21.36
N SER A 143 -0.92 -1.85 -20.86
CA SER A 143 -2.22 -1.67 -20.23
C SER A 143 -3.33 -1.74 -21.26
N SER A 144 -4.29 -2.67 -21.12
CA SER A 144 -5.43 -2.73 -22.03
C SER A 144 -6.41 -1.57 -21.77
N ALA A 145 -6.93 -0.96 -22.85
CA ALA A 145 -7.89 0.16 -22.77
C ALA A 145 -9.20 -0.20 -22.05
N ALA A 146 -9.54 -1.49 -21.98
CA ALA A 146 -10.76 -1.97 -21.35
C ALA A 146 -10.67 -1.99 -19.81
N THR A 147 -9.48 -2.19 -19.22
CA THR A 147 -9.42 -2.40 -17.75
C THR A 147 -8.08 -2.14 -17.08
N ARG A 148 -7.06 -1.64 -17.79
CA ARG A 148 -5.68 -1.64 -17.28
C ARG A 148 -5.21 -3.01 -16.78
N VAL A 149 -5.70 -4.08 -17.41
CA VAL A 149 -5.11 -5.41 -17.26
C VAL A 149 -3.96 -5.48 -18.25
N CYS A 150 -2.82 -5.96 -17.77
CA CYS A 150 -1.59 -6.03 -18.55
C CYS A 150 -1.51 -7.38 -19.25
N SER A 151 -1.27 -7.38 -20.56
CA SER A 151 -0.97 -8.58 -21.35
C SER A 151 0.40 -8.43 -22.00
N PHE A 152 1.11 -9.55 -22.17
CA PHE A 152 2.27 -9.63 -23.05
C PHE A 152 1.78 -9.53 -24.52
N GLU A 153 2.52 -8.79 -25.35
CA GLU A 153 2.49 -8.93 -26.80
C GLU A 153 3.77 -9.63 -27.26
#